data_AF-A0A3G8ZCP3-F1
#
_entry.id   AF-A0A3G8ZCP3-F1
#
_cell.length_a   1.000
_cell.length_b   1.000
_cell.length_c   1.000
_cell.angle_alpha   90.00
_cell.angle_beta   90.00
_cell.angle_gamma   90.00
#
_symmetry.space_group_name_H-M   'P 1'
#
loop_
_entity.id
_entity.type
_entity.pdbx_description
1 polymer ?
#
loop_
_entity_poly.entity_id
_entity_poly.type
_entity_poly.pdbx_seq_one_letter_code
_entity_poly.pdbx_strand_id
1 'polypeptide(L)'
;MFIILKTIIFLIIVNFGTGFIISKFLKTRELCFFQVSLYGMMGIIFIETLCAFFVPLDYRVEITLLMLGLSGFLWFIKGKDFTILEFRKNLDFWFWIFVILIIFLGSFSPYLYDHYIYYISTIHYLKEIGFVKGISNLDLLLGQTSFWHIYQSSFSDFIDVNFRINTYLLVLFLIYTYQNKKPAFLVFFPFLLIFIQQPSPDLPVFILTLIILNEIIERRNNTFVLALSLFAFCIKPISFWLPILVILESFHSRSFKLKSLIPIFIFSFMFTIKNIWLFGFPVFPLSLLDLNFAWKPSKEILTYSSQIGFMKSYDMAYSYQQISEFNIWEKIYHWFTSGYKSVFNIAIVLCLIVLGVFAVKKKGLLYKIIFVSIIVKFVLLIIISAQYRFFIDVYLVTIFVLVKDISYEKTIFTAVFLSVLTAVVFTFPDFVKQRFHFGKWMSGFTSSQLVRPIELHIENYKSYQLGNLKFNATEKLIEQAPFPAIPLYWLKTYEYYNIFPQLDKGGFVQRKMTNEERLELKKIIVDLEKSTP
;
A
#
# COMPACT_ATOMS: atom_id res chain seq x y z
N MET A 1 -22.36 4.06 -2.27
CA MET A 1 -21.88 5.34 -2.79
C MET A 1 -22.08 6.41 -1.74
N PHE A 2 -23.27 6.51 -1.13
CA PHE A 2 -23.52 7.41 -0.01
C PHE A 2 -22.54 7.24 1.15
N ILE A 3 -22.27 5.99 1.56
CA ILE A 3 -21.29 5.72 2.63
C ILE A 3 -19.88 6.20 2.23
N ILE A 4 -19.46 5.99 0.97
CA ILE A 4 -18.16 6.47 0.48
C ILE A 4 -18.09 7.99 0.51
N LEU A 5 -19.16 8.68 0.10
CA LEU A 5 -19.22 10.14 0.17
C LEU A 5 -19.07 10.63 1.62
N LYS A 6 -19.75 9.98 2.58
CA LYS A 6 -19.57 10.23 4.02
C LYS A 6 -18.09 10.07 4.39
N THR A 7 -17.48 8.92 4.07
CA THR A 7 -16.07 8.64 4.35
C THR A 7 -15.15 9.74 3.81
N ILE A 8 -15.32 10.15 2.55
CA ILE A 8 -14.53 11.22 1.92
C ILE A 8 -14.67 12.54 2.68
N ILE A 9 -15.89 12.95 3.04
CA ILE A 9 -16.14 14.21 3.75
C ILE A 9 -15.46 14.21 5.12
N PHE A 10 -15.64 13.15 5.91
CA PHE A 10 -15.03 13.05 7.23
C PHE A 10 -13.50 13.02 7.15
N LEU A 11 -12.93 12.22 6.24
CA LEU A 11 -11.48 12.17 6.06
C LEU A 11 -10.90 13.51 5.57
N ILE A 12 -11.61 14.26 4.71
CA ILE A 12 -11.22 15.62 4.34
C ILE A 12 -11.11 16.50 5.59
N ILE A 13 -12.15 16.51 6.44
CA ILE A 13 -12.17 17.34 7.65
C ILE A 13 -11.04 16.96 8.60
N VAL A 14 -10.89 15.66 8.88
CA VAL A 14 -9.91 15.17 9.86
C VAL A 14 -8.47 15.41 9.41
N ASN A 15 -8.14 15.05 8.17
CA ASN A 15 -6.80 15.24 7.65
C ASN A 15 -6.47 16.72 7.46
N PHE A 16 -7.37 17.50 6.86
CA PHE A 16 -7.11 18.93 6.69
C PHE A 16 -6.97 19.64 8.04
N GLY A 17 -7.88 19.37 8.98
CA GLY A 17 -7.85 20.01 10.29
C GLY A 17 -6.61 19.64 11.11
N THR A 18 -6.26 18.37 11.16
CA THR A 18 -5.02 17.92 11.83
C THR A 18 -3.78 18.50 11.15
N GLY A 19 -3.77 18.51 9.82
CA GLY A 19 -2.70 19.11 9.03
C GLY A 19 -2.56 20.61 9.24
N PHE A 20 -3.67 21.32 9.44
CA PHE A 20 -3.66 22.74 9.77
C PHE A 20 -2.98 22.99 11.11
N ILE A 21 -3.34 22.22 12.15
CA ILE A 21 -2.67 22.30 13.46
C ILE A 21 -1.16 22.08 13.31
N ILE A 22 -0.76 20.99 12.64
CA ILE A 22 0.64 20.66 12.41
C ILE A 22 1.36 21.78 11.66
N SER A 23 0.74 22.35 10.63
CA SER A 23 1.35 23.43 9.86
C SER A 23 1.62 24.68 10.70
N LYS A 24 0.74 25.00 11.65
CA LYS A 24 0.93 26.12 12.58
C LYS A 24 2.07 25.85 13.55
N PHE A 25 2.20 24.63 14.06
CA PHE A 25 3.33 24.23 14.91
C PHE A 25 4.67 24.25 14.16
N LEU A 26 4.70 23.75 12.93
CA LEU A 26 5.89 23.76 12.07
C LEU A 26 6.24 25.15 11.51
N LYS A 27 5.36 26.15 11.72
CA LYS A 27 5.48 27.51 11.18
C LYS A 27 5.72 27.52 9.66
N THR A 28 5.09 26.58 8.96
CA THR A 28 5.19 26.50 7.50
C THR A 28 4.38 27.63 6.86
N ARG A 29 5.02 28.39 5.98
CA ARG A 29 4.38 29.47 5.22
C ARG A 29 3.89 28.92 3.87
N GLU A 30 2.78 29.48 3.38
CA GLU A 30 2.25 29.26 2.03
C GLU A 30 1.96 27.79 1.68
N LEU A 31 1.12 27.13 2.49
CA LEU A 31 0.63 25.80 2.18
C LEU A 31 -0.73 25.86 1.49
N CYS A 32 -0.86 25.06 0.43
CA CYS A 32 -2.11 24.83 -0.26
C CYS A 32 -2.92 23.70 0.39
N PHE A 33 -4.22 23.60 0.09
CA PHE A 33 -5.14 22.64 0.70
C PHE A 33 -4.63 21.20 0.68
N PHE A 34 -4.10 20.78 -0.47
CA PHE A 34 -3.54 19.45 -0.64
C PHE A 34 -2.36 19.17 0.31
N GLN A 35 -1.40 20.09 0.39
CA GLN A 35 -0.23 19.93 1.25
C GLN A 35 -0.62 19.89 2.73
N VAL A 36 -1.56 20.75 3.14
CA VAL A 36 -2.10 20.74 4.50
C VAL A 36 -2.71 19.38 4.80
N SER A 37 -3.56 18.86 3.92
CA SER A 37 -4.18 17.54 4.09
C SER A 37 -3.15 16.40 4.19
N LEU A 38 -2.07 16.44 3.39
CA LEU A 38 -0.99 15.44 3.48
C LEU A 38 -0.17 15.55 4.77
N TYR A 39 0.07 16.76 5.30
CA TYR A 39 0.67 16.89 6.63
C TYR A 39 -0.22 16.27 7.71
N GLY A 40 -1.54 16.43 7.57
CA GLY A 40 -2.50 15.77 8.44
C GLY A 40 -2.39 14.26 8.38
N MET A 41 -2.43 13.69 7.17
CA MET A 41 -2.30 12.23 6.96
C MET A 41 -1.00 11.68 7.55
N MET A 42 0.15 12.31 7.26
CA MET A 42 1.44 11.89 7.81
C MET A 42 1.49 12.02 9.33
N GLY A 43 0.90 13.09 9.90
CA GLY A 43 0.86 13.32 11.33
C GLY A 43 -0.07 12.36 12.07
N ILE A 44 -1.22 12.04 11.50
CA ILE A 44 -2.15 11.04 12.03
C ILE A 44 -1.45 9.68 12.09
N ILE A 45 -0.84 9.25 10.98
CA ILE A 45 -0.09 7.98 10.93
C ILE A 45 1.06 7.96 11.94
N PHE A 46 1.73 9.09 12.14
CA PHE A 46 2.77 9.22 13.16
C PHE A 46 2.20 8.93 14.56
N ILE A 47 1.08 9.58 14.91
CA ILE A 47 0.41 9.40 16.20
C ILE A 47 -0.07 7.95 16.36
N GLU A 48 -0.75 7.41 15.36
CA GLU A 48 -1.30 6.05 15.38
C GLU A 48 -0.23 4.99 15.52
N THR A 49 0.89 5.12 14.80
CA THR A 49 2.00 4.18 14.91
C THR A 49 2.59 4.17 16.32
N LEU A 50 2.66 5.32 17.00
CA LEU A 50 3.08 5.38 18.39
C LEU A 50 2.03 4.77 19.33
N CYS A 51 0.74 5.09 19.12
CA CYS A 51 -0.36 4.53 19.90
C CYS A 51 -0.42 3.01 19.80
N ALA A 52 -0.21 2.45 18.60
CA ALA A 52 -0.31 1.02 18.35
C ALA A 52 0.65 0.18 19.20
N PHE A 53 1.76 0.72 19.70
CA PHE A 53 2.63 -0.03 20.63
C PHE A 53 1.98 -0.30 22.00
N PHE A 54 0.98 0.50 22.38
CA PHE A 54 0.46 0.52 23.75
C PHE A 54 -1.04 0.25 23.82
N VAL A 55 -1.79 0.63 22.79
CA VAL A 55 -3.25 0.51 22.76
C VAL A 55 -3.74 0.01 21.41
N PRO A 56 -4.89 -0.69 21.36
CA PRO A 56 -5.55 -1.03 20.11
C PRO A 56 -5.98 0.23 19.34
N LEU A 57 -5.93 0.16 18.01
CA LEU A 57 -6.39 1.23 17.11
C LEU A 57 -7.90 1.13 16.87
N ASP A 58 -8.65 1.18 17.96
CA ASP A 58 -10.11 1.03 17.99
C ASP A 58 -10.85 2.36 17.95
N TYR A 59 -12.17 2.27 18.12
CA TYR A 59 -13.12 3.37 18.15
C TYR A 59 -12.71 4.55 19.06
N ARG A 60 -11.95 4.31 20.14
CA ARG A 60 -11.48 5.36 21.07
C ARG A 60 -10.40 6.23 20.42
N VAL A 61 -9.47 5.60 19.69
CA VAL A 61 -8.46 6.30 18.89
C VAL A 61 -9.15 7.06 17.77
N GLU A 62 -10.11 6.43 17.08
CA GLU A 62 -10.88 7.07 15.99
C GLU A 62 -11.58 8.36 16.45
N ILE A 63 -12.31 8.30 17.58
CA ILE A 63 -13.00 9.48 18.15
C ILE A 63 -12.00 10.57 18.53
N THR A 64 -10.87 10.20 19.11
CA THR A 64 -9.83 11.16 19.52
C THR A 64 -9.25 11.90 18.30
N LEU A 65 -8.94 11.17 17.22
CA LEU A 65 -8.45 11.76 15.96
C LEU A 65 -9.51 12.62 15.29
N LEU A 66 -10.78 12.21 15.33
CA LEU A 66 -11.89 12.99 14.81
C LEU A 66 -12.03 14.33 15.56
N MET A 67 -11.98 14.31 16.89
CA MET A 67 -12.04 15.52 17.72
C MET A 67 -10.85 16.46 17.47
N LEU A 68 -9.64 15.89 17.35
CA LEU A 68 -8.44 16.65 16.99
C LEU A 68 -8.60 17.32 15.61
N GLY A 69 -9.02 16.55 14.61
CA GLY A 69 -9.26 17.05 13.26
C GLY A 69 -10.33 18.14 13.21
N LEU A 70 -11.47 17.92 13.86
CA LEU A 70 -12.54 18.92 13.97
C LEU A 70 -12.05 20.21 14.65
N SER A 71 -11.28 20.11 15.73
CA SER A 71 -10.74 21.28 16.41
C SER A 71 -9.83 22.12 15.48
N GLY A 72 -9.00 21.45 14.69
CA GLY A 72 -8.13 22.11 13.70
C GLY A 72 -8.90 22.73 12.55
N PHE A 73 -9.96 22.07 12.09
CA PHE A 73 -10.85 22.59 11.06
C PHE A 73 -11.62 23.83 11.54
N LEU A 74 -12.13 23.81 12.77
CA LEU A 74 -12.79 24.97 13.40
C LEU A 74 -11.80 26.14 13.61
N TRP A 75 -10.55 25.85 14.00
CA TRP A 75 -9.51 26.87 14.10
C TRP A 75 -9.24 27.52 12.74
N PHE A 76 -9.16 26.74 11.66
CA PHE A 76 -9.04 27.28 10.31
C PHE A 76 -10.19 28.22 9.94
N ILE A 77 -11.44 27.81 10.17
CA ILE A 77 -12.62 28.66 9.90
C ILE A 77 -12.55 29.97 10.69
N LYS A 78 -12.18 29.92 11.97
CA LYS A 78 -12.04 31.11 12.83
C LYS A 78 -10.95 32.07 12.33
N GLY A 79 -9.91 31.56 11.69
CA GLY A 79 -8.83 32.35 11.13
C GLY A 79 -9.23 33.25 9.95
N LYS A 80 -10.38 32.98 9.30
CA LYS A 80 -10.93 33.73 8.15
C LYS A 80 -10.02 33.88 6.92
N ASP A 81 -8.84 33.26 6.91
CA ASP A 81 -7.94 33.22 5.76
C ASP A 81 -8.26 31.99 4.87
N PHE A 82 -9.11 32.21 3.87
CA PHE A 82 -9.55 31.17 2.95
C PHE A 82 -8.67 31.03 1.69
N THR A 83 -7.47 31.64 1.67
CA THR A 83 -6.50 31.52 0.56
C THR A 83 -6.13 30.06 0.27
N ILE A 84 -6.06 29.23 1.32
CA ILE A 84 -5.80 27.79 1.22
C ILE A 84 -6.84 27.07 0.33
N LEU A 85 -8.06 27.60 0.24
CA LEU A 85 -9.18 27.04 -0.53
C LEU A 85 -9.35 27.69 -1.92
N GLU A 86 -8.36 28.41 -2.43
CA GLU A 86 -8.46 29.05 -3.76
C GLU A 86 -8.54 28.07 -4.92
N PHE A 87 -8.12 26.82 -4.73
CA PHE A 87 -8.27 25.77 -5.75
C PHE A 87 -9.72 25.61 -6.24
N ARG A 88 -10.71 25.98 -5.41
CA ARG A 88 -12.14 25.98 -5.76
C ARG A 88 -12.44 26.82 -7.01
N LYS A 89 -11.66 27.87 -7.25
CA LYS A 89 -11.79 28.73 -8.45
C LYS A 89 -11.39 28.01 -9.74
N ASN A 90 -10.61 26.94 -9.65
CA ASN A 90 -10.16 26.16 -10.81
C ASN A 90 -11.09 24.98 -11.13
N LEU A 91 -12.11 24.70 -10.31
CA LEU A 91 -12.98 23.54 -10.51
C LEU A 91 -13.89 23.76 -11.71
N ASP A 92 -13.95 22.77 -12.60
CA ASP A 92 -14.82 22.75 -13.76
C ASP A 92 -15.82 21.58 -13.69
N PHE A 93 -16.63 21.44 -14.74
CA PHE A 93 -17.58 20.34 -14.87
C PHE A 93 -16.90 18.95 -14.81
N TRP A 94 -15.71 18.81 -15.40
CA TRP A 94 -14.98 17.54 -15.47
C TRP A 94 -14.51 17.07 -14.09
N PHE A 95 -14.16 17.99 -13.19
CA PHE A 95 -13.82 17.66 -11.81
C PHE A 95 -14.93 16.84 -11.15
N TRP A 96 -16.18 17.27 -11.29
CA TRP A 96 -17.33 16.59 -10.69
C TRP A 96 -17.63 15.24 -11.34
N ILE A 97 -17.41 15.11 -12.67
CA ILE A 97 -17.47 13.80 -13.34
C ILE A 97 -16.47 12.83 -12.73
N PHE A 98 -15.22 13.24 -12.52
CA PHE A 98 -14.22 12.36 -11.89
C PHE A 98 -14.58 12.02 -10.45
N VAL A 99 -15.11 12.95 -9.66
CA VAL A 99 -15.62 12.65 -8.31
C VAL A 99 -16.72 11.59 -8.35
N ILE A 100 -17.68 11.69 -9.27
CA ILE A 100 -18.75 10.70 -9.43
C ILE A 100 -18.16 9.34 -9.83
N LEU A 101 -17.23 9.30 -10.78
CA LEU A 101 -16.55 8.07 -11.21
C LEU A 101 -15.76 7.41 -10.07
N ILE A 102 -15.06 8.20 -9.25
CA ILE A 102 -14.36 7.72 -8.05
C ILE A 102 -15.35 7.06 -7.10
N ILE A 103 -16.45 7.73 -6.76
CA ILE A 103 -17.43 7.21 -5.81
C ILE A 103 -18.13 5.95 -6.37
N PHE A 104 -18.45 5.96 -7.66
CA PHE A 104 -19.07 4.84 -8.36
C PHE A 104 -18.15 3.61 -8.35
N LEU A 105 -16.93 3.74 -8.88
CA LEU A 105 -15.97 2.63 -8.94
C LEU A 105 -15.48 2.17 -7.57
N GLY A 106 -15.39 3.08 -6.59
CA GLY A 106 -15.09 2.73 -5.19
C GLY A 106 -16.16 1.86 -4.52
N SER A 107 -17.39 1.85 -5.06
CA SER A 107 -18.48 1.05 -4.50
C SER A 107 -18.45 -0.43 -4.88
N PHE A 108 -17.61 -0.82 -5.85
CA PHE A 108 -17.47 -2.21 -6.29
C PHE A 108 -16.74 -3.08 -5.26
N SER A 109 -16.88 -4.38 -5.42
CA SER A 109 -16.17 -5.37 -4.61
C SER A 109 -14.67 -5.32 -4.88
N PRO A 110 -13.83 -5.47 -3.83
CA PRO A 110 -12.42 -5.79 -4.01
C PRO A 110 -12.28 -7.10 -4.79
N TYR A 111 -11.30 -7.19 -5.67
CA TYR A 111 -11.12 -8.36 -6.56
C TYR A 111 -9.67 -8.85 -6.65
N LEU A 112 -8.69 -8.14 -6.08
CA LEU A 112 -7.31 -8.62 -5.97
C LEU A 112 -7.14 -9.51 -4.74
N TYR A 113 -6.38 -10.59 -4.92
CA TYR A 113 -6.09 -11.62 -3.92
C TYR A 113 -5.51 -11.08 -2.61
N ASP A 114 -4.58 -10.11 -2.68
CA ASP A 114 -3.91 -9.50 -1.52
C ASP A 114 -4.85 -8.95 -0.44
N HIS A 115 -6.03 -8.48 -0.85
CA HIS A 115 -7.01 -7.90 0.06
C HIS A 115 -7.41 -8.88 1.17
N TYR A 116 -7.63 -10.13 0.81
CA TYR A 116 -8.18 -11.16 1.70
C TYR A 116 -7.12 -12.03 2.37
N ILE A 117 -5.87 -11.97 1.91
CA ILE A 117 -4.79 -12.79 2.51
C ILE A 117 -4.27 -12.18 3.80
N TYR A 118 -3.92 -10.89 3.77
CA TYR A 118 -3.21 -10.26 4.89
C TYR A 118 -3.69 -8.85 5.19
N TYR A 119 -4.22 -8.13 4.20
CA TYR A 119 -4.51 -6.71 4.39
C TYR A 119 -5.64 -6.49 5.41
N ILE A 120 -6.80 -7.16 5.20
CA ILE A 120 -7.93 -7.09 6.14
C ILE A 120 -7.54 -7.65 7.52
N SER A 121 -6.88 -8.82 7.54
CA SER A 121 -6.45 -9.46 8.78
C SER A 121 -5.49 -8.57 9.58
N THR A 122 -4.64 -7.79 8.89
CA THR A 122 -3.75 -6.80 9.52
C THR A 122 -4.55 -5.68 10.17
N ILE A 123 -5.57 -5.14 9.49
CA ILE A 123 -6.43 -4.13 10.09
C ILE A 123 -7.14 -4.68 11.33
N HIS A 124 -7.73 -5.86 11.25
CA HIS A 124 -8.47 -6.43 12.39
C HIS A 124 -7.61 -6.59 13.64
N TYR A 125 -6.41 -7.18 13.54
CA TYR A 125 -5.58 -7.34 14.75
C TYR A 125 -5.10 -5.99 15.29
N LEU A 126 -4.82 -5.00 14.42
CA LEU A 126 -4.43 -3.66 14.86
C LEU A 126 -5.55 -2.98 15.66
N LYS A 127 -6.82 -3.19 15.26
CA LYS A 127 -7.99 -2.70 16.01
C LYS A 127 -8.22 -3.44 17.31
N GLU A 128 -8.00 -4.75 17.34
CA GLU A 128 -8.30 -5.57 18.52
C GLU A 128 -7.21 -5.42 19.61
N ILE A 129 -5.94 -5.39 19.21
CA ILE A 129 -4.81 -5.47 20.14
C ILE A 129 -3.73 -4.39 19.90
N GLY A 130 -3.60 -3.88 18.68
CA GLY A 130 -2.47 -3.02 18.29
C GLY A 130 -1.25 -3.85 17.87
N PHE A 131 -0.05 -3.31 18.01
CA PHE A 131 1.18 -3.98 17.63
C PHE A 131 1.53 -5.13 18.57
N VAL A 132 1.51 -6.33 18.00
CA VAL A 132 1.89 -7.55 18.70
C VAL A 132 3.35 -7.89 18.42
N LYS A 133 4.11 -8.09 19.49
CA LYS A 133 5.52 -8.48 19.40
C LYS A 133 5.67 -9.84 18.71
N GLY A 134 6.50 -9.88 17.66
CA GLY A 134 6.75 -11.11 16.92
C GLY A 134 5.55 -11.64 16.14
N ILE A 135 4.58 -10.79 15.77
CA ILE A 135 3.37 -11.21 15.03
C ILE A 135 3.66 -12.05 13.78
N SER A 136 4.79 -11.79 13.12
CA SER A 136 5.27 -12.56 11.96
C SER A 136 5.52 -14.06 12.23
N ASN A 137 5.60 -14.47 13.50
CA ASN A 137 5.65 -15.87 13.89
C ASN A 137 4.31 -16.58 13.74
N LEU A 138 3.18 -15.85 13.81
CA LEU A 138 1.84 -16.40 13.64
C LEU A 138 1.49 -16.56 12.15
N ASP A 139 1.78 -15.53 11.38
CA ASP A 139 1.72 -15.49 9.92
C ASP A 139 2.75 -14.46 9.47
N LEU A 140 3.69 -14.87 8.62
CA LEU A 140 4.79 -14.03 8.16
C LEU A 140 4.29 -12.72 7.52
N LEU A 141 3.16 -12.75 6.81
CA LEU A 141 2.59 -11.61 6.10
C LEU A 141 1.99 -10.56 7.04
N LEU A 142 1.58 -10.94 8.26
CA LEU A 142 1.15 -9.95 9.27
C LEU A 142 2.32 -9.07 9.74
N GLY A 143 3.56 -9.55 9.60
CA GLY A 143 4.77 -8.74 9.76
C GLY A 143 4.88 -7.61 8.72
N GLN A 144 4.18 -7.71 7.59
CA GLN A 144 4.13 -6.70 6.51
C GLN A 144 3.16 -5.55 6.82
N THR A 145 3.07 -5.14 8.08
CA THR A 145 2.17 -4.06 8.50
C THR A 145 2.69 -2.72 8.01
N SER A 146 2.08 -2.19 6.95
CA SER A 146 2.48 -0.89 6.38
C SER A 146 1.82 0.29 7.08
N PHE A 147 2.36 1.49 6.82
CA PHE A 147 1.78 2.74 7.31
C PHE A 147 0.36 2.98 6.77
N TRP A 148 0.00 2.38 5.64
CA TRP A 148 -1.35 2.45 5.10
C TRP A 148 -2.35 1.57 5.87
N HIS A 149 -1.91 0.40 6.38
CA HIS A 149 -2.75 -0.42 7.26
C HIS A 149 -3.05 0.31 8.56
N ILE A 150 -2.01 0.92 9.17
CA ILE A 150 -2.11 1.69 10.41
C ILE A 150 -3.11 2.84 10.24
N TYR A 151 -2.94 3.62 9.17
CA TYR A 151 -3.85 4.71 8.82
C TYR A 151 -5.30 4.24 8.71
N GLN A 152 -5.52 3.13 8.00
CA GLN A 152 -6.86 2.65 7.75
C GLN A 152 -7.50 2.00 8.98
N SER A 153 -6.72 1.33 9.85
CA SER A 153 -7.26 0.68 11.05
C SER A 153 -7.98 1.66 11.95
N SER A 154 -7.40 2.85 12.20
CA SER A 154 -7.98 3.83 13.13
C SER A 154 -9.21 4.55 12.59
N PHE A 155 -9.58 4.38 11.32
CA PHE A 155 -10.79 4.95 10.74
C PHE A 155 -11.84 3.91 10.41
N SER A 156 -11.61 2.64 10.76
CA SER A 156 -12.43 1.53 10.28
C SER A 156 -13.59 1.15 11.21
N ASP A 157 -13.82 1.83 12.33
CA ASP A 157 -14.98 1.59 13.18
C ASP A 157 -16.20 2.41 12.75
N PHE A 158 -16.01 3.68 12.35
CA PHE A 158 -17.14 4.54 11.98
C PHE A 158 -16.99 5.25 10.62
N ILE A 159 -15.82 5.81 10.33
CA ILE A 159 -15.59 6.68 9.17
C ILE A 159 -15.48 5.87 7.87
N ASP A 160 -14.69 4.80 7.89
CA ASP A 160 -14.33 3.93 6.76
C ASP A 160 -14.60 2.45 7.07
N VAL A 161 -15.81 2.13 7.54
CA VAL A 161 -16.24 0.76 7.87
C VAL A 161 -15.99 -0.24 6.74
N ASN A 162 -16.11 0.22 5.49
CA ASN A 162 -15.96 -0.62 4.30
C ASN A 162 -14.57 -0.59 3.67
N PHE A 163 -13.55 -0.10 4.38
CA PHE A 163 -12.18 -0.06 3.92
C PHE A 163 -11.97 0.61 2.54
N ARG A 164 -12.61 1.76 2.30
CA ARG A 164 -12.58 2.55 1.05
C ARG A 164 -11.74 3.82 1.14
N ILE A 165 -10.77 3.91 2.05
CA ILE A 165 -9.85 5.05 2.21
C ILE A 165 -9.14 5.51 0.92
N ASN A 166 -8.93 4.58 -0.02
CA ASN A 166 -8.34 4.86 -1.33
C ASN A 166 -9.20 5.79 -2.19
N THR A 167 -10.53 5.84 -1.97
CA THR A 167 -11.43 6.80 -2.62
C THR A 167 -11.13 8.24 -2.20
N TYR A 168 -10.92 8.47 -0.89
CA TYR A 168 -10.51 9.76 -0.36
C TYR A 168 -9.17 10.20 -0.93
N LEU A 169 -8.19 9.30 -0.98
CA LEU A 169 -6.88 9.63 -1.53
C LEU A 169 -6.94 10.05 -3.01
N LEU A 170 -7.74 9.36 -3.83
CA LEU A 170 -7.87 9.71 -5.24
C LEU A 170 -8.61 11.05 -5.45
N VAL A 171 -9.60 11.37 -4.60
CA VAL A 171 -10.20 12.72 -4.57
C VAL A 171 -9.16 13.77 -4.17
N LEU A 172 -8.31 13.48 -3.19
CA LEU A 172 -7.24 14.39 -2.78
C LEU A 172 -6.22 14.61 -3.92
N PHE A 173 -5.89 13.58 -4.69
CA PHE A 173 -5.05 13.68 -5.89
C PHE A 173 -5.73 14.45 -7.04
N LEU A 174 -7.05 14.33 -7.19
CA LEU A 174 -7.82 15.16 -8.12
C LEU A 174 -7.76 16.64 -7.72
N ILE A 175 -7.92 16.95 -6.43
CA ILE A 175 -7.75 18.32 -5.93
C ILE A 175 -6.34 18.83 -6.22
N TYR A 176 -5.30 18.03 -5.97
CA TYR A 176 -3.92 18.39 -6.32
C TYR A 176 -3.76 18.73 -7.80
N THR A 177 -4.36 17.94 -8.69
CA THR A 177 -4.30 18.09 -10.14
C THR A 177 -4.86 19.46 -10.57
N TYR A 178 -6.03 19.82 -10.05
CA TYR A 178 -6.72 21.08 -10.36
C TYR A 178 -6.08 22.30 -9.68
N GLN A 179 -5.63 22.13 -8.44
CA GLN A 179 -4.94 23.18 -7.70
C GLN A 179 -3.65 23.60 -8.40
N ASN A 180 -2.89 22.65 -8.95
CA ASN A 180 -1.65 22.92 -9.67
C ASN A 180 -1.82 23.15 -11.17
N LYS A 181 -3.06 23.10 -11.69
CA LYS A 181 -3.37 23.23 -13.12
C LYS A 181 -2.55 22.27 -13.99
N LYS A 182 -2.45 21.00 -13.57
CA LYS A 182 -1.68 19.94 -14.25
C LYS A 182 -2.60 18.88 -14.85
N PRO A 183 -3.39 19.19 -15.90
CA PRO A 183 -4.38 18.26 -16.44
C PRO A 183 -3.78 16.93 -16.88
N ALA A 184 -2.49 16.89 -17.29
CA ALA A 184 -1.76 15.68 -17.65
C ALA A 184 -1.92 14.51 -16.63
N PHE A 185 -2.12 14.80 -15.34
CA PHE A 185 -2.37 13.75 -14.35
C PHE A 185 -3.67 12.98 -14.54
N LEU A 186 -4.66 13.58 -15.23
CA LEU A 186 -5.93 12.93 -15.51
C LEU A 186 -5.75 11.70 -16.42
N VAL A 187 -4.70 11.64 -17.24
CA VAL A 187 -4.39 10.45 -18.07
C VAL A 187 -4.18 9.20 -17.21
N PHE A 188 -3.78 9.34 -15.94
CA PHE A 188 -3.57 8.21 -15.03
C PHE A 188 -4.85 7.74 -14.35
N PHE A 189 -5.94 8.53 -14.35
CA PHE A 189 -7.17 8.18 -13.64
C PHE A 189 -7.76 6.83 -14.05
N PRO A 190 -7.85 6.46 -15.34
CA PRO A 190 -8.34 5.15 -15.74
C PRO A 190 -7.59 4.01 -15.05
N PHE A 191 -6.27 4.12 -14.96
CA PHE A 191 -5.43 3.14 -14.28
C PHE A 191 -5.62 3.18 -12.75
N LEU A 192 -5.65 4.37 -12.13
CA LEU A 192 -5.81 4.51 -10.69
C LEU A 192 -7.19 4.02 -10.20
N LEU A 193 -8.23 4.20 -11.01
CA LEU A 193 -9.60 3.76 -10.71
C LEU A 193 -9.73 2.23 -10.61
N ILE A 194 -8.81 1.46 -11.20
CA ILE A 194 -8.78 -0.01 -11.12
C ILE A 194 -8.42 -0.51 -9.70
N PHE A 195 -7.80 0.34 -8.86
CA PHE A 195 -7.32 0.01 -7.51
C PHE A 195 -8.15 0.62 -6.38
N ILE A 196 -9.11 1.48 -6.70
CA ILE A 196 -9.75 2.38 -5.73
C ILE A 196 -10.64 1.66 -4.70
N GLN A 197 -11.28 0.58 -5.12
CA GLN A 197 -12.14 -0.28 -4.30
C GLN A 197 -11.36 -1.22 -3.38
N GLN A 198 -10.05 -1.35 -3.60
CA GLN A 198 -9.20 -2.24 -2.83
C GLN A 198 -8.45 -1.43 -1.80
N PRO A 199 -8.54 -1.75 -0.50
CA PRO A 199 -7.63 -1.21 0.48
C PRO A 199 -6.27 -1.88 0.26
N SER A 200 -5.43 -1.20 -0.51
CA SER A 200 -4.11 -1.67 -0.93
C SER A 200 -3.12 -0.51 -0.81
N PRO A 201 -1.88 -0.77 -0.37
CA PRO A 201 -0.83 0.25 -0.31
C PRO A 201 -0.27 0.60 -1.70
N ASP A 202 -0.74 -0.03 -2.78
CA ASP A 202 -0.27 0.23 -4.14
C ASP A 202 -0.69 1.61 -4.64
N LEU A 203 -2.00 1.91 -4.55
CA LEU A 203 -2.55 3.19 -5.00
C LEU A 203 -1.85 4.41 -4.36
N PRO A 204 -1.61 4.46 -3.03
CA PRO A 204 -0.90 5.58 -2.43
C PRO A 204 0.54 5.73 -2.94
N VAL A 205 1.26 4.63 -3.17
CA VAL A 205 2.62 4.72 -3.74
C VAL A 205 2.58 5.27 -5.16
N PHE A 206 1.61 4.87 -5.98
CA PHE A 206 1.45 5.38 -7.35
C PHE A 206 1.15 6.88 -7.37
N ILE A 207 0.20 7.32 -6.53
CA ILE A 207 -0.18 8.74 -6.41
C ILE A 207 1.01 9.56 -5.90
N LEU A 208 1.67 9.12 -4.81
CA LEU A 208 2.84 9.81 -4.25
C LEU A 208 4.00 9.86 -5.24
N THR A 209 4.23 8.82 -6.04
CA THR A 209 5.23 8.83 -7.11
C THR A 209 4.99 9.98 -8.08
N LEU A 210 3.75 10.12 -8.60
CA LEU A 210 3.40 11.17 -9.54
C LEU A 210 3.52 12.58 -8.93
N ILE A 211 3.11 12.74 -7.67
CA ILE A 211 3.24 14.01 -6.94
C ILE A 211 4.70 14.38 -6.74
N ILE A 212 5.52 13.46 -6.23
CA ILE A 212 6.95 13.69 -5.96
C ILE A 212 7.66 14.09 -7.25
N LEU A 213 7.44 13.37 -8.36
CA LEU A 213 8.02 13.73 -9.65
C LEU A 213 7.64 15.15 -10.08
N ASN A 214 6.37 15.52 -9.95
CA ASN A 214 5.90 16.85 -10.32
C ASN A 214 6.54 17.94 -9.45
N GLU A 215 6.55 17.75 -8.13
CA GLU A 215 7.09 18.73 -7.19
C GLU A 215 8.60 18.94 -7.41
N ILE A 216 9.34 17.88 -7.77
CA ILE A 216 10.74 17.98 -8.17
C ILE A 216 10.91 18.75 -9.50
N ILE A 217 10.11 18.42 -10.52
CA ILE A 217 10.18 19.12 -11.83
C ILE A 217 9.88 20.61 -11.67
N GLU A 218 8.92 20.96 -10.83
CA GLU A 218 8.53 22.33 -10.50
C GLU A 218 9.48 23.01 -9.49
N ARG A 219 10.57 22.33 -9.08
CA ARG A 219 11.61 22.82 -8.14
C ARG A 219 11.06 23.35 -6.81
N ARG A 220 10.06 22.65 -6.26
CA ARG A 220 9.39 23.02 -5.01
C ARG A 220 10.16 22.51 -3.79
N ASN A 221 9.66 22.84 -2.59
CA ASN A 221 10.35 22.66 -1.31
C ASN A 221 10.86 21.23 -1.06
N ASN A 222 12.19 21.08 -1.05
CA ASN A 222 12.85 19.78 -0.92
C ASN A 222 12.63 19.06 0.41
N THR A 223 12.32 19.76 1.51
CA THR A 223 12.07 19.07 2.79
C THR A 223 10.70 18.39 2.82
N PHE A 224 9.68 19.02 2.25
CA PHE A 224 8.34 18.42 2.14
C PHE A 224 8.36 17.23 1.17
N VAL A 225 8.98 17.42 0.01
CA VAL A 225 9.10 16.36 -1.01
C VAL A 225 9.89 15.16 -0.46
N LEU A 226 10.95 15.41 0.33
CA LEU A 226 11.68 14.36 1.02
C LEU A 226 10.79 13.60 2.01
N ALA A 227 10.02 14.31 2.84
CA ALA A 227 9.06 13.69 3.74
C ALA A 227 8.04 12.81 3.00
N LEU A 228 7.51 13.27 1.85
CA LEU A 228 6.62 12.46 1.01
C LEU A 228 7.30 11.21 0.46
N SER A 229 8.56 11.31 0.04
CA SER A 229 9.30 10.16 -0.48
C SER A 229 9.59 9.10 0.59
N LEU A 230 9.94 9.53 1.80
CA LEU A 230 10.12 8.65 2.96
C LEU A 230 8.79 8.05 3.40
N PHE A 231 7.71 8.81 3.32
CA PHE A 231 6.36 8.32 3.58
C PHE A 231 5.95 7.23 2.59
N ALA A 232 6.18 7.43 1.29
CA ALA A 232 5.96 6.39 0.27
C ALA A 232 6.77 5.12 0.57
N PHE A 233 8.04 5.26 0.98
CA PHE A 233 8.88 4.14 1.40
C PHE A 233 8.30 3.39 2.63
N CYS A 234 7.80 4.11 3.63
CA CYS A 234 7.19 3.50 4.81
C CYS A 234 5.85 2.81 4.51
N ILE A 235 5.10 3.28 3.50
CA ILE A 235 3.93 2.60 2.97
C ILE A 235 4.33 1.32 2.23
N LYS A 236 5.35 1.40 1.37
CA LYS A 236 5.83 0.24 0.63
C LYS A 236 7.33 0.34 0.34
N PRO A 237 8.16 -0.53 0.95
CA PRO A 237 9.62 -0.43 0.84
C PRO A 237 10.19 -0.49 -0.59
N ILE A 238 9.48 -1.13 -1.53
CA ILE A 238 9.88 -1.17 -2.96
C ILE A 238 9.96 0.22 -3.63
N SER A 239 9.44 1.26 -2.98
CA SER A 239 9.53 2.65 -3.42
C SER A 239 10.78 3.38 -2.91
N PHE A 240 11.78 2.65 -2.37
CA PHE A 240 13.06 3.20 -1.88
C PHE A 240 13.81 4.11 -2.87
N TRP A 241 13.56 3.94 -4.16
CA TRP A 241 14.14 4.77 -5.21
C TRP A 241 13.65 6.22 -5.17
N LEU A 242 12.47 6.49 -4.59
CA LEU A 242 11.93 7.84 -4.41
C LEU A 242 12.78 8.67 -3.42
N PRO A 243 13.07 8.20 -2.19
CA PRO A 243 14.05 8.85 -1.33
C PRO A 243 15.40 9.08 -1.99
N ILE A 244 15.93 8.08 -2.71
CA ILE A 244 17.20 8.21 -3.45
C ILE A 244 17.11 9.35 -4.47
N LEU A 245 16.05 9.38 -5.28
CA LEU A 245 15.80 10.43 -6.26
C LEU A 245 15.79 11.81 -5.60
N VAL A 246 15.00 12.00 -4.53
CA VAL A 246 14.86 13.30 -3.88
C VAL A 246 16.18 13.74 -3.24
N ILE A 247 16.90 12.83 -2.59
CA ILE A 247 18.19 13.13 -1.95
C ILE A 247 19.23 13.54 -3.01
N LEU A 248 19.35 12.77 -4.09
CA LEU A 248 20.29 13.07 -5.19
C LEU A 248 19.95 14.40 -5.86
N GLU A 249 18.66 14.67 -6.10
CA GLU A 249 18.22 15.95 -6.65
C GLU A 249 18.52 17.10 -5.69
N SER A 250 18.24 16.93 -4.39
CA SER A 250 18.46 17.97 -3.38
C SER A 250 19.94 18.35 -3.24
N PHE A 251 20.84 17.37 -3.36
CA PHE A 251 22.28 17.63 -3.43
C PHE A 251 22.67 18.35 -4.72
N HIS A 252 22.10 17.95 -5.85
CA HIS A 252 22.36 18.60 -7.12
C HIS A 252 21.88 20.06 -7.14
N SER A 253 20.66 20.33 -6.66
CA SER A 253 20.07 21.66 -6.60
C SER A 253 20.56 22.49 -5.41
N ARG A 254 21.51 21.96 -4.60
CA ARG A 254 22.08 22.59 -3.39
C ARG A 254 21.02 23.08 -2.41
N SER A 255 19.92 22.36 -2.34
CA SER A 255 18.71 22.76 -1.64
C SER A 255 18.46 21.92 -0.39
N PHE A 256 19.29 20.90 -0.17
CA PHE A 256 19.32 20.10 1.05
C PHE A 256 19.70 20.99 2.25
N LYS A 257 18.85 21.01 3.28
CA LYS A 257 19.05 21.81 4.50
C LYS A 257 19.22 20.86 5.69
N LEU A 258 19.86 21.33 6.77
CA LEU A 258 19.99 20.53 7.99
C LEU A 258 18.62 20.09 8.55
N LYS A 259 17.58 20.95 8.39
CA LYS A 259 16.19 20.62 8.75
C LYS A 259 15.63 19.42 7.97
N SER A 260 16.19 19.09 6.81
CA SER A 260 15.82 17.91 6.01
C SER A 260 16.23 16.59 6.67
N LEU A 261 17.10 16.61 7.69
CA LEU A 261 17.41 15.42 8.51
C LEU A 261 16.27 15.01 9.44
N ILE A 262 15.40 15.96 9.81
CA ILE A 262 14.27 15.70 10.73
C ILE A 262 13.33 14.63 10.17
N PRO A 263 12.78 14.75 8.95
CA PRO A 263 11.92 13.71 8.41
C PRO A 263 12.66 12.38 8.20
N ILE A 264 13.95 12.40 7.83
CA ILE A 264 14.77 11.17 7.73
C ILE A 264 14.78 10.44 9.08
N PHE A 265 15.14 11.13 10.16
CA PHE A 265 15.21 10.54 11.48
C PHE A 265 13.85 9.99 11.93
N ILE A 266 12.78 10.78 11.81
CA ILE A 266 11.44 10.39 12.23
C ILE A 266 10.96 9.13 11.50
N PHE A 267 10.97 9.14 10.15
CA PHE A 267 10.47 8.01 9.38
C PHE A 267 11.34 6.77 9.55
N SER A 268 12.67 6.91 9.55
CA SER A 268 13.59 5.78 9.74
C SER A 268 13.45 5.15 11.12
N PHE A 269 13.34 5.96 12.18
CA PHE A 269 13.18 5.49 13.56
C PHE A 269 11.88 4.68 13.70
N MET A 270 10.76 5.23 13.26
CA MET A 270 9.45 4.57 13.36
C MET A 270 9.39 3.31 12.53
N PHE A 271 9.85 3.36 11.28
CA PHE A 271 9.86 2.20 10.39
C PHE A 271 10.66 1.05 11.00
N THR A 272 11.86 1.36 11.52
CA THR A 272 12.77 0.37 12.09
C THR A 272 12.24 -0.25 13.37
N ILE A 273 11.79 0.56 14.34
CA ILE A 273 11.30 0.04 15.63
C ILE A 273 10.06 -0.82 15.44
N LYS A 274 9.11 -0.37 14.62
CA LYS A 274 7.92 -1.14 14.28
C LYS A 274 8.31 -2.48 13.63
N ASN A 275 9.20 -2.49 12.64
CA ASN A 275 9.61 -3.75 12.01
C ASN A 275 10.36 -4.68 12.98
N ILE A 276 11.25 -4.16 13.82
CA ILE A 276 11.92 -4.97 14.85
C ILE A 276 10.89 -5.57 15.81
N TRP A 277 9.88 -4.81 16.21
CA TRP A 277 8.83 -5.29 17.10
C TRP A 277 7.98 -6.40 16.46
N LEU A 278 7.53 -6.21 15.22
CA LEU A 278 6.61 -7.14 14.53
C LEU A 278 7.33 -8.35 13.89
N PHE A 279 8.54 -8.13 13.36
CA PHE A 279 9.29 -9.07 12.52
C PHE A 279 10.63 -9.52 13.11
N GLY A 280 11.22 -8.77 14.04
CA GLY A 280 12.55 -9.07 14.58
C GLY A 280 13.71 -8.62 13.70
N PHE A 281 13.45 -8.01 12.54
CA PHE A 281 14.47 -7.39 11.68
C PHE A 281 14.09 -5.96 11.32
N PRO A 282 15.06 -5.06 11.03
CA PRO A 282 14.79 -3.65 10.70
C PRO A 282 13.94 -3.42 9.44
N VAL A 283 14.01 -4.32 8.44
CA VAL A 283 13.37 -4.12 7.13
C VAL A 283 12.67 -5.42 6.71
N PHE A 284 11.35 -5.49 6.81
CA PHE A 284 10.60 -6.62 6.25
C PHE A 284 10.62 -6.61 4.71
N PRO A 285 10.71 -7.76 4.01
CA PRO A 285 10.91 -9.13 4.52
C PRO A 285 12.39 -9.54 4.62
N LEU A 286 13.32 -8.58 4.54
CA LEU A 286 14.75 -8.86 4.52
C LEU A 286 15.26 -9.23 5.92
N SER A 287 15.91 -10.39 6.03
CA SER A 287 16.62 -10.83 7.24
C SER A 287 18.00 -10.18 7.38
N LEU A 288 18.10 -8.88 7.10
CA LEU A 288 19.33 -8.08 7.23
C LEU A 288 19.48 -7.59 8.67
N LEU A 289 20.73 -7.50 9.16
CA LEU A 289 21.06 -7.00 10.51
C LEU A 289 20.36 -7.80 11.63
N ASP A 290 20.66 -9.10 11.68
CA ASP A 290 20.12 -10.00 12.71
C ASP A 290 20.69 -9.67 14.10
N LEU A 291 19.86 -9.04 14.94
CA LEU A 291 20.18 -8.71 16.33
C LEU A 291 19.87 -9.85 17.31
N ASN A 292 19.54 -11.04 16.81
CA ASN A 292 19.21 -12.23 17.60
C ASN A 292 18.05 -12.04 18.59
N PHE A 293 17.02 -11.28 18.19
CA PHE A 293 15.79 -11.21 18.97
C PHE A 293 15.09 -12.56 19.04
N ALA A 294 14.58 -12.92 20.23
CA ALA A 294 13.94 -14.22 20.48
C ALA A 294 12.64 -14.44 19.68
N TRP A 295 12.05 -13.36 19.17
CA TRP A 295 10.78 -13.38 18.43
C TRP A 295 10.95 -13.14 16.93
N LYS A 296 12.15 -13.33 16.38
CA LYS A 296 12.31 -13.39 14.92
C LYS A 296 11.72 -14.71 14.38
N PRO A 297 11.11 -14.73 13.18
CA PRO A 297 10.67 -15.97 12.55
C PRO A 297 11.79 -17.00 12.41
N SER A 298 11.41 -18.27 12.42
CA SER A 298 12.35 -19.38 12.20
C SER A 298 13.03 -19.31 10.83
N LYS A 299 14.23 -19.89 10.74
CA LYS A 299 15.01 -19.90 9.51
C LYS A 299 14.29 -20.62 8.37
N GLU A 300 13.52 -21.65 8.72
CA GLU A 300 12.69 -22.45 7.83
C GLU A 300 11.65 -21.58 7.13
N ILE A 301 10.89 -20.78 7.88
CA ILE A 301 9.85 -19.88 7.33
C ILE A 301 10.46 -18.76 6.49
N LEU A 302 11.58 -18.16 6.93
CA LEU A 302 12.28 -17.14 6.14
C LEU A 302 12.80 -17.69 4.82
N THR A 303 13.38 -18.90 4.85
CA THR A 303 13.87 -19.58 3.64
C THR A 303 12.71 -19.91 2.70
N TYR A 304 11.61 -20.46 3.23
CA TYR A 304 10.41 -20.75 2.45
C TYR A 304 9.85 -19.50 1.76
N SER A 305 9.75 -18.38 2.47
CA SER A 305 9.29 -17.11 1.91
C SER A 305 10.20 -16.62 0.76
N SER A 306 11.52 -16.72 0.94
CA SER A 306 12.49 -16.36 -0.09
C SER A 306 12.33 -17.23 -1.34
N GLN A 307 12.15 -18.56 -1.17
CA GLN A 307 11.93 -19.49 -2.27
C GLN A 307 10.66 -19.16 -3.07
N ILE A 308 9.56 -18.86 -2.38
CA ILE A 308 8.32 -18.41 -3.02
C ILE A 308 8.55 -17.10 -3.80
N GLY A 309 9.35 -16.18 -3.27
CA GLY A 309 9.74 -14.95 -3.97
C GLY A 309 10.43 -15.22 -5.31
N PHE A 310 11.38 -16.15 -5.34
CA PHE A 310 12.06 -16.58 -6.57
C PHE A 310 11.11 -17.26 -7.55
N MET A 311 10.29 -18.22 -7.09
CA MET A 311 9.33 -18.91 -7.94
C MET A 311 8.33 -17.93 -8.58
N LYS A 312 7.84 -16.94 -7.83
CA LYS A 312 6.93 -15.91 -8.33
C LYS A 312 7.54 -15.03 -9.43
N SER A 313 8.87 -14.90 -9.47
CA SER A 313 9.58 -14.15 -10.52
C SER A 313 9.43 -14.82 -11.90
N TYR A 314 9.18 -16.13 -11.92
CA TYR A 314 8.96 -16.94 -13.13
C TYR A 314 7.54 -17.49 -13.21
N ASP A 315 6.57 -16.74 -12.67
CA ASP A 315 5.15 -17.11 -12.64
C ASP A 315 4.84 -18.50 -12.04
N MET A 316 5.68 -18.96 -11.11
CA MET A 316 5.62 -20.30 -10.51
C MET A 316 5.76 -21.45 -11.53
N ALA A 317 6.27 -21.18 -12.74
CA ALA A 317 6.45 -22.19 -13.79
C ALA A 317 7.58 -23.19 -13.49
N TYR A 318 8.53 -22.81 -12.63
CA TYR A 318 9.68 -23.62 -12.26
C TYR A 318 9.74 -23.80 -10.74
N SER A 319 10.23 -24.97 -10.31
CA SER A 319 10.54 -25.22 -8.91
C SER A 319 11.77 -24.42 -8.47
N TYR A 320 11.92 -24.21 -7.16
CA TYR A 320 13.09 -23.54 -6.62
C TYR A 320 14.40 -24.26 -6.99
N GLN A 321 14.40 -25.60 -6.99
CA GLN A 321 15.56 -26.41 -7.37
C GLN A 321 15.98 -26.13 -8.82
N GLN A 322 15.04 -26.10 -9.75
CA GLN A 322 15.31 -25.77 -11.15
C GLN A 322 15.87 -24.35 -11.30
N ILE A 323 15.27 -23.35 -10.63
CA ILE A 323 15.74 -21.96 -10.67
C ILE A 323 17.17 -21.82 -10.12
N SER A 324 17.51 -22.63 -9.11
CA SER A 324 18.83 -22.61 -8.50
C SER A 324 19.93 -23.18 -9.41
N GLU A 325 19.57 -24.09 -10.31
CA GLU A 325 20.47 -24.70 -11.30
C GLU A 325 20.67 -23.80 -12.52
N PHE A 326 19.76 -22.86 -12.78
CA PHE A 326 19.87 -21.96 -13.93
C PHE A 326 21.13 -21.10 -13.87
N ASN A 327 21.85 -21.07 -15.00
CA ASN A 327 22.88 -20.07 -15.24
C ASN A 327 22.27 -18.68 -15.47
N ILE A 328 23.11 -17.65 -15.55
CA ILE A 328 22.66 -16.25 -15.68
C ILE A 328 21.82 -16.04 -16.95
N TRP A 329 22.20 -16.66 -18.07
CA TRP A 329 21.50 -16.51 -19.35
C TRP A 329 20.14 -17.22 -19.34
N GLU A 330 20.06 -18.39 -18.73
CA GLU A 330 18.80 -19.13 -18.52
C GLU A 330 17.85 -18.33 -17.65
N LYS A 331 18.34 -17.73 -16.55
CA LYS A 331 17.53 -16.84 -15.70
C LYS A 331 16.95 -15.68 -16.51
N ILE A 332 17.76 -15.02 -17.34
CA ILE A 332 17.29 -13.92 -18.19
C ILE A 332 16.27 -14.42 -19.23
N TYR A 333 16.57 -15.50 -19.93
CA TYR A 333 15.70 -16.08 -20.96
C TYR A 333 14.34 -16.50 -20.38
N HIS A 334 14.34 -17.24 -19.28
CA HIS A 334 13.12 -17.67 -18.61
C HIS A 334 12.34 -16.51 -18.03
N TRP A 335 13.01 -15.47 -17.53
CA TRP A 335 12.33 -14.27 -17.05
C TRP A 335 11.57 -13.55 -18.17
N PHE A 336 12.08 -13.55 -19.41
CA PHE A 336 11.40 -12.99 -20.57
C PHE A 336 10.40 -13.91 -21.26
N THR A 337 10.34 -15.20 -20.92
CA THR A 337 9.47 -16.18 -21.60
C THR A 337 8.41 -16.82 -20.69
N SER A 338 8.51 -16.67 -19.37
CA SER A 338 7.60 -17.32 -18.42
C SER A 338 6.24 -16.62 -18.34
N GLY A 339 5.21 -17.28 -18.87
CA GLY A 339 3.81 -16.90 -18.71
C GLY A 339 3.46 -15.55 -19.36
N TYR A 340 2.27 -15.02 -19.02
CA TYR A 340 1.82 -13.70 -19.50
C TYR A 340 2.63 -12.54 -18.90
N LYS A 341 3.33 -12.80 -17.78
CA LYS A 341 4.15 -11.80 -17.07
C LYS A 341 5.36 -11.33 -17.90
N SER A 342 5.81 -12.17 -18.83
CA SER A 342 6.83 -11.81 -19.84
C SER A 342 6.53 -10.48 -20.56
N VAL A 343 5.28 -10.21 -20.91
CA VAL A 343 4.87 -8.97 -21.59
C VAL A 343 5.19 -7.75 -20.73
N PHE A 344 4.91 -7.82 -19.44
CA PHE A 344 5.26 -6.76 -18.50
C PHE A 344 6.79 -6.65 -18.34
N ASN A 345 7.50 -7.77 -18.28
CA ASN A 345 8.97 -7.75 -18.17
C ASN A 345 9.62 -7.06 -19.38
N ILE A 346 9.16 -7.35 -20.60
CA ILE A 346 9.60 -6.66 -21.83
C ILE A 346 9.25 -5.17 -21.76
N ALA A 347 8.03 -4.84 -21.34
CA ALA A 347 7.58 -3.45 -21.23
C ALA A 347 8.42 -2.62 -20.24
N ILE A 348 8.94 -3.23 -19.16
CA ILE A 348 9.86 -2.56 -18.22
C ILE A 348 11.16 -2.18 -18.93
N VAL A 349 11.74 -3.07 -19.74
CA VAL A 349 12.95 -2.78 -20.50
C VAL A 349 12.72 -1.66 -21.50
N LEU A 350 11.57 -1.67 -22.19
CA LEU A 350 11.19 -0.58 -23.09
C LEU A 350 11.07 0.76 -22.34
N CYS A 351 10.50 0.76 -21.13
CA CYS A 351 10.45 1.96 -20.29
C CYS A 351 11.86 2.47 -19.94
N LEU A 352 12.79 1.58 -19.58
CA LEU A 352 14.18 1.96 -19.32
C LEU A 352 14.84 2.58 -20.55
N ILE A 353 14.62 2.03 -21.75
CA ILE A 353 15.14 2.59 -22.99
C ILE A 353 14.58 3.99 -23.23
N VAL A 354 13.26 4.18 -23.08
CA VAL A 354 12.62 5.50 -23.24
C VAL A 354 13.22 6.51 -22.26
N LEU A 355 13.31 6.14 -20.98
CA LEU A 355 13.90 7.02 -19.95
C LEU A 355 15.37 7.33 -20.23
N GLY A 356 16.15 6.35 -20.70
CA GLY A 356 17.54 6.54 -21.11
C GLY A 356 17.68 7.52 -22.27
N VAL A 357 16.84 7.39 -23.31
CA VAL A 357 16.79 8.34 -24.43
C VAL A 357 16.45 9.74 -23.93
N PHE A 358 15.48 9.88 -23.03
CA PHE A 358 15.16 11.17 -22.41
C PHE A 358 16.32 11.75 -21.61
N ALA A 359 17.01 10.93 -20.80
CA ALA A 359 18.16 11.34 -20.01
C ALA A 359 19.35 11.84 -20.86
N VAL A 360 19.51 11.29 -22.08
CA VAL A 360 20.54 11.74 -23.03
C VAL A 360 20.09 12.98 -23.82
N LYS A 361 18.86 12.99 -24.36
CA LYS A 361 18.36 14.05 -25.25
C LYS A 361 17.97 15.32 -24.50
N LYS A 362 17.24 15.21 -23.38
CA LYS A 362 16.88 16.36 -22.55
C LYS A 362 18.10 16.68 -21.69
N LYS A 363 18.94 17.63 -22.14
CA LYS A 363 20.22 18.04 -21.51
C LYS A 363 20.17 18.41 -20.01
N GLY A 364 19.02 18.34 -19.34
CA GLY A 364 18.87 18.60 -17.90
C GLY A 364 19.28 17.43 -17.02
N LEU A 365 20.10 17.70 -16.00
CA LEU A 365 20.61 16.68 -15.08
C LEU A 365 19.49 15.94 -14.32
N LEU A 366 18.33 16.58 -14.12
CA LEU A 366 17.18 15.94 -13.46
C LEU A 366 16.76 14.61 -14.14
N TYR A 367 16.65 14.58 -15.47
CA TYR A 367 16.26 13.36 -16.18
C TYR A 367 17.31 12.26 -16.04
N LYS A 368 18.60 12.63 -15.92
CA LYS A 368 19.68 11.70 -15.62
C LYS A 368 19.56 11.14 -14.20
N ILE A 369 19.23 11.97 -13.20
CA ILE A 369 19.03 11.53 -11.81
C ILE A 369 17.82 10.59 -11.71
N ILE A 370 16.71 10.90 -12.39
CA ILE A 370 15.53 10.01 -12.48
C ILE A 370 15.95 8.66 -13.05
N PHE A 371 16.65 8.67 -14.18
CA PHE A 371 17.11 7.45 -14.84
C PHE A 371 18.03 6.61 -13.95
N VAL A 372 19.05 7.23 -13.32
CA VAL A 372 19.97 6.54 -12.40
C VAL A 372 19.21 5.93 -11.22
N SER A 373 18.27 6.65 -10.62
CA SER A 373 17.48 6.14 -9.48
C SER A 373 16.65 4.91 -9.86
N ILE A 374 16.08 4.91 -11.07
CA ILE A 374 15.31 3.79 -11.61
C ILE A 374 16.22 2.60 -11.99
N ILE A 375 17.42 2.85 -12.51
CA ILE A 375 18.40 1.78 -12.77
C ILE A 375 18.82 1.10 -11.46
N VAL A 376 19.09 1.87 -10.41
CA VAL A 376 19.38 1.31 -9.08
C VAL A 376 18.23 0.43 -8.60
N LYS A 377 16.98 0.90 -8.76
CA LYS A 377 15.79 0.09 -8.48
C LYS A 377 15.77 -1.21 -9.28
N PHE A 378 15.97 -1.11 -10.58
CA PHE A 378 15.95 -2.23 -11.50
C PHE A 378 16.94 -3.32 -11.10
N VAL A 379 18.21 -2.96 -10.91
CA VAL A 379 19.26 -3.90 -10.53
C VAL A 379 18.93 -4.59 -9.19
N LEU A 380 18.57 -3.82 -8.16
CA LEU A 380 18.29 -4.38 -6.83
C LEU A 380 17.08 -5.33 -6.83
N LEU A 381 16.01 -4.97 -7.55
CA LEU A 381 14.82 -5.82 -7.61
C LEU A 381 15.03 -7.07 -8.45
N ILE A 382 15.82 -7.03 -9.53
CA ILE A 382 16.19 -8.24 -10.27
C ILE A 382 16.96 -9.23 -9.39
N ILE A 383 17.82 -8.73 -8.49
CA ILE A 383 18.58 -9.56 -7.55
C ILE A 383 17.68 -10.18 -6.47
N ILE A 384 16.75 -9.41 -5.91
CA ILE A 384 15.94 -9.84 -4.76
C ILE A 384 14.73 -10.68 -5.23
N SER A 385 13.94 -10.16 -6.16
CA SER A 385 12.68 -10.75 -6.63
C SER A 385 12.19 -9.99 -7.85
N ALA A 386 12.40 -10.56 -9.03
CA ALA A 386 12.15 -9.95 -10.33
C ALA A 386 10.66 -9.96 -10.72
N GLN A 387 9.77 -9.52 -9.82
CA GLN A 387 8.34 -9.48 -10.07
C GLN A 387 7.92 -8.16 -10.74
N TYR A 388 7.20 -8.25 -11.86
CA TYR A 388 6.73 -7.07 -12.61
C TYR A 388 5.92 -6.07 -11.76
N ARG A 389 5.17 -6.56 -10.75
CA ARG A 389 4.38 -5.71 -9.84
C ARG A 389 5.23 -4.69 -9.09
N PHE A 390 6.50 -4.98 -8.84
CA PHE A 390 7.40 -4.06 -8.15
C PHE A 390 7.88 -2.90 -9.04
N PHE A 391 7.63 -2.98 -10.35
CA PHE A 391 8.03 -1.98 -11.34
C PHE A 391 6.87 -1.14 -11.87
N ILE A 392 5.66 -1.28 -11.30
CA ILE A 392 4.48 -0.59 -11.84
C ILE A 392 4.68 0.95 -11.86
N ASP A 393 5.31 1.49 -10.82
CA ASP A 393 5.65 2.90 -10.72
C ASP A 393 6.63 3.38 -11.81
N VAL A 394 7.47 2.50 -12.37
CA VAL A 394 8.35 2.81 -13.51
C VAL A 394 7.55 3.09 -14.78
N TYR A 395 6.44 2.36 -15.02
CA TYR A 395 5.54 2.69 -16.11
C TYR A 395 4.91 4.07 -15.92
N LEU A 396 4.48 4.38 -14.68
CA LEU A 396 3.87 5.66 -14.36
C LEU A 396 4.83 6.82 -14.61
N VAL A 397 6.09 6.69 -14.16
CA VAL A 397 7.14 7.68 -14.43
C VAL A 397 7.34 7.88 -15.93
N THR A 398 7.44 6.77 -16.68
CA THR A 398 7.69 6.81 -18.12
C THR A 398 6.54 7.49 -18.87
N ILE A 399 5.30 7.09 -18.57
CA ILE A 399 4.10 7.70 -19.15
C ILE A 399 4.06 9.19 -18.77
N PHE A 400 4.34 9.55 -17.52
CA PHE A 400 4.31 10.95 -17.07
C PHE A 400 5.28 11.83 -17.85
N VAL A 401 6.51 11.37 -18.04
CA VAL A 401 7.52 12.10 -18.83
C VAL A 401 7.08 12.28 -20.29
N LEU A 402 6.35 11.31 -20.86
CA LEU A 402 5.83 11.37 -22.23
C LEU A 402 4.61 12.29 -22.38
N VAL A 403 3.70 12.30 -21.40
CA VAL A 403 2.37 12.93 -21.53
C VAL A 403 2.24 14.28 -20.82
N LYS A 404 3.24 14.70 -20.03
CA LYS A 404 3.16 15.94 -19.23
C LYS A 404 2.88 17.22 -20.02
N ASP A 405 3.21 17.24 -21.32
CA ASP A 405 3.09 18.40 -22.21
C ASP A 405 1.89 18.29 -23.18
N ILE A 406 0.98 17.33 -22.98
CA ILE A 406 -0.23 17.17 -23.81
C ILE A 406 -1.24 18.31 -23.54
N SER A 407 -2.00 18.70 -24.56
CA SER A 407 -3.04 19.72 -24.42
C SER A 407 -4.19 19.25 -23.53
N TYR A 408 -4.77 20.20 -22.78
CA TYR A 408 -5.87 19.96 -21.86
C TYR A 408 -7.03 19.17 -22.50
N GLU A 409 -7.49 19.57 -23.69
CA GLU A 409 -8.61 18.92 -24.40
C GLU A 409 -8.34 17.45 -24.69
N LYS A 410 -7.15 17.13 -25.22
CA LYS A 410 -6.75 15.75 -25.52
C LYS A 410 -6.65 14.95 -24.24
N THR A 411 -6.06 15.51 -23.19
CA THR A 411 -5.96 14.86 -21.89
C THR A 411 -7.32 14.54 -21.30
N ILE A 412 -8.24 15.49 -21.26
CA ILE A 412 -9.58 15.29 -20.72
C ILE A 412 -10.33 14.23 -21.52
N PHE A 413 -10.33 14.34 -22.86
CA PHE A 413 -10.99 13.36 -23.71
C PHE A 413 -10.48 11.94 -23.45
N THR A 414 -9.16 11.74 -23.47
CA THR A 414 -8.55 10.43 -23.22
C THR A 414 -8.87 9.93 -21.81
N ALA A 415 -8.74 10.78 -20.80
CA ALA A 415 -8.97 10.42 -19.40
C ALA A 415 -10.43 10.02 -19.14
N VAL A 416 -11.39 10.79 -19.63
CA VAL A 416 -12.81 10.52 -19.47
C VAL A 416 -13.20 9.25 -20.24
N PHE A 417 -12.81 9.15 -21.52
CA PHE A 417 -13.13 7.98 -22.35
C PHE A 417 -12.64 6.68 -21.70
N LEU A 418 -11.38 6.63 -21.28
CA LEU A 418 -10.80 5.44 -20.65
C LEU A 418 -11.35 5.18 -19.24
N SER A 419 -11.72 6.22 -18.48
CA SER A 419 -12.33 6.05 -17.15
C SER A 419 -13.77 5.52 -17.27
N VAL A 420 -14.53 5.99 -18.25
CA VAL A 420 -15.86 5.45 -18.57
C VAL A 420 -15.75 4.01 -19.06
N LEU A 421 -14.76 3.69 -19.91
CA LEU A 421 -14.49 2.31 -20.31
C LEU A 421 -14.19 1.42 -19.10
N THR A 422 -13.40 1.92 -18.14
CA THR A 422 -13.12 1.22 -16.88
C THR A 422 -14.42 0.99 -16.09
N ALA A 423 -15.28 2.01 -15.98
CA ALA A 423 -16.59 1.89 -15.35
C ALA A 423 -17.49 0.83 -16.03
N VAL A 424 -17.50 0.78 -17.36
CA VAL A 424 -18.25 -0.23 -18.13
C VAL A 424 -17.74 -1.64 -17.82
N VAL A 425 -16.42 -1.84 -17.77
CA VAL A 425 -15.81 -3.14 -17.44
C VAL A 425 -16.20 -3.61 -16.04
N PHE A 426 -16.21 -2.72 -15.05
CA PHE A 426 -16.64 -3.07 -13.69
C PHE A 426 -18.15 -3.35 -13.60
N THR A 427 -18.96 -2.60 -14.34
CA THR A 427 -20.42 -2.77 -14.38
C THR A 427 -20.80 -4.11 -15.02
N PHE A 428 -20.12 -4.49 -16.11
CA PHE A 428 -20.38 -5.72 -16.88
C PHE A 428 -19.12 -6.60 -16.96
N PRO A 429 -18.71 -7.25 -15.86
CA PRO A 429 -17.43 -7.95 -15.79
C PRO A 429 -17.42 -9.30 -16.51
N ASP A 430 -18.56 -9.81 -16.97
CA ASP A 430 -18.68 -11.19 -17.48
C ASP A 430 -17.78 -11.46 -18.68
N PHE A 431 -17.59 -10.48 -19.57
CA PHE A 431 -16.64 -10.58 -20.67
C PHE A 431 -15.20 -10.78 -20.18
N VAL A 432 -14.83 -10.11 -19.08
CA VAL A 432 -13.49 -10.26 -18.47
C VAL A 432 -13.38 -11.57 -17.71
N LYS A 433 -14.39 -11.96 -16.94
CA LYS A 433 -14.41 -13.23 -16.18
C LYS A 433 -14.23 -14.45 -17.06
N GLN A 434 -14.91 -14.49 -18.20
CA GLN A 434 -14.91 -15.65 -19.10
C GLN A 434 -13.56 -15.82 -19.81
N ARG A 435 -12.84 -14.71 -20.07
CA ARG A 435 -11.59 -14.72 -20.84
C ARG A 435 -10.33 -14.62 -19.99
N PHE A 436 -10.43 -14.03 -18.80
CA PHE A 436 -9.30 -13.73 -17.93
C PHE A 436 -9.58 -14.20 -16.50
N HIS A 437 -8.71 -15.07 -15.98
CA HIS A 437 -8.77 -15.55 -14.60
C HIS A 437 -8.74 -14.41 -13.55
N PHE A 438 -8.25 -13.23 -13.94
CA PHE A 438 -8.21 -12.02 -13.11
C PHE A 438 -9.58 -11.45 -12.70
N GLY A 439 -10.64 -11.76 -13.45
CA GLY A 439 -11.98 -11.21 -13.19
C GLY A 439 -12.83 -12.01 -12.20
N LYS A 440 -12.34 -13.17 -11.70
CA LYS A 440 -13.16 -14.17 -11.00
C LYS A 440 -13.98 -13.59 -9.84
N TRP A 441 -13.47 -12.57 -9.16
CA TRP A 441 -14.10 -11.98 -7.98
C TRP A 441 -14.86 -10.67 -8.24
N MET A 442 -14.90 -10.19 -9.47
CA MET A 442 -15.64 -8.98 -9.81
C MET A 442 -17.16 -9.27 -9.73
N SER A 443 -17.92 -8.59 -8.90
CA SER A 443 -19.35 -8.92 -8.71
C SER A 443 -20.32 -8.28 -9.71
N GLY A 444 -19.89 -7.29 -10.50
CA GLY A 444 -20.79 -6.47 -11.34
C GLY A 444 -21.54 -5.42 -10.52
N PHE A 445 -22.40 -4.62 -11.20
CA PHE A 445 -23.17 -3.58 -10.53
C PHE A 445 -24.47 -4.11 -9.89
N THR A 446 -24.76 -3.68 -8.66
CA THR A 446 -25.99 -3.95 -7.93
C THR A 446 -26.55 -2.67 -7.31
N SER A 447 -27.88 -2.48 -7.30
CA SER A 447 -28.51 -1.25 -6.78
C SER A 447 -28.17 -0.93 -5.31
N SER A 448 -27.83 -1.94 -4.51
CA SER A 448 -27.32 -1.77 -3.14
C SER A 448 -26.08 -0.87 -3.06
N GLN A 449 -25.27 -0.84 -4.12
CA GLN A 449 -24.06 -0.02 -4.23
C GLN A 449 -24.32 1.47 -4.18
N LEU A 450 -25.54 1.93 -4.47
CA LEU A 450 -25.91 3.33 -4.30
C LEU A 450 -25.78 3.75 -2.82
N VAL A 451 -26.14 2.86 -1.90
CA VAL A 451 -26.02 3.10 -0.46
C VAL A 451 -24.67 2.63 0.05
N ARG A 452 -24.41 1.31 0.03
CA ARG A 452 -23.25 0.65 0.66
C ARG A 452 -22.38 -0.09 -0.36
N PRO A 453 -21.04 -0.09 -0.24
CA PRO A 453 -20.18 -0.90 -1.09
C PRO A 453 -20.50 -2.40 -1.00
N ILE A 454 -20.13 -3.15 -2.02
CA ILE A 454 -20.19 -4.62 -1.95
C ILE A 454 -18.98 -5.13 -1.15
N GLU A 455 -19.25 -5.99 -0.18
CA GLU A 455 -18.27 -6.76 0.56
C GLU A 455 -18.52 -8.24 0.33
N LEU A 456 -17.43 -9.00 0.20
CA LEU A 456 -17.51 -10.45 0.33
C LEU A 456 -17.46 -10.73 1.84
N HIS A 457 -18.38 -11.55 2.31
CA HIS A 457 -18.45 -11.98 3.70
C HIS A 457 -18.33 -13.49 3.73
N ILE A 458 -17.14 -14.06 3.95
CA ILE A 458 -17.04 -15.51 4.23
C ILE A 458 -15.86 -15.81 5.17
N GLU A 459 -16.15 -16.40 6.34
CA GLU A 459 -15.76 -17.79 6.67
C GLU A 459 -16.19 -18.19 8.10
N ASN A 460 -16.65 -19.43 8.24
CA ASN A 460 -16.81 -20.07 9.54
C ASN A 460 -15.42 -20.42 10.07
N TYR A 461 -15.06 -19.92 11.24
CA TYR A 461 -13.83 -20.32 11.92
C TYR A 461 -14.14 -21.40 12.95
N LYS A 462 -13.13 -22.23 13.24
CA LYS A 462 -13.14 -23.15 14.38
C LYS A 462 -12.02 -22.76 15.34
N SER A 463 -12.29 -22.80 16.63
CA SER A 463 -11.29 -22.49 17.66
C SER A 463 -10.59 -23.77 18.11
N TYR A 464 -9.27 -23.70 18.22
CA TYR A 464 -8.42 -24.79 18.68
C TYR A 464 -7.41 -24.29 19.72
N GLN A 465 -6.75 -25.24 20.37
CA GLN A 465 -5.60 -24.98 21.23
C GLN A 465 -4.49 -25.96 20.84
N LEU A 466 -3.25 -25.47 20.75
CA LEU A 466 -2.06 -26.29 20.55
C LEU A 466 -0.91 -25.74 21.39
N GLY A 467 -0.38 -26.56 22.30
CA GLY A 467 0.53 -26.09 23.34
C GLY A 467 -0.13 -25.00 24.20
N ASN A 468 0.53 -23.84 24.33
CA ASN A 468 0.00 -22.71 25.07
C ASN A 468 -0.80 -21.70 24.23
N LEU A 469 -0.94 -21.94 22.92
CA LEU A 469 -1.63 -21.02 22.02
C LEU A 469 -3.07 -21.47 21.75
N LYS A 470 -4.03 -20.61 22.08
CA LYS A 470 -5.41 -20.69 21.59
C LYS A 470 -5.54 -19.85 20.33
N PHE A 471 -6.11 -20.41 19.27
CA PHE A 471 -6.22 -19.74 17.98
C PHE A 471 -7.49 -20.16 17.25
N ASN A 472 -7.95 -19.28 16.36
CA ASN A 472 -9.01 -19.55 15.41
C ASN A 472 -8.38 -20.01 14.10
N ALA A 473 -8.97 -21.02 13.47
CA ALA A 473 -8.51 -21.51 12.18
C ALA A 473 -9.62 -21.44 11.14
N THR A 474 -9.20 -21.12 9.92
CA THR A 474 -10.08 -20.98 8.75
C THR A 474 -9.58 -21.86 7.61
N GLU A 475 -10.49 -22.27 6.74
CA GLU A 475 -10.15 -23.16 5.61
C GLU A 475 -9.37 -22.39 4.53
N LYS A 476 -9.80 -21.17 4.19
CA LYS A 476 -9.16 -20.39 3.12
C LYS A 476 -8.55 -19.12 3.68
N LEU A 477 -9.32 -18.04 3.76
CA LEU A 477 -8.82 -16.69 3.97
C LEU A 477 -9.36 -16.12 5.28
N ILE A 478 -8.51 -15.41 6.02
CA ILE A 478 -8.88 -14.81 7.31
C ILE A 478 -9.55 -13.46 7.00
N GLU A 479 -10.84 -13.48 6.70
CA GLU A 479 -11.60 -12.25 6.51
C GLU A 479 -12.13 -11.69 7.85
N GLN A 480 -12.65 -12.54 8.74
CA GLN A 480 -13.34 -12.09 9.97
C GLN A 480 -13.11 -12.96 11.21
N ALA A 481 -12.14 -13.89 11.20
CA ALA A 481 -11.86 -14.68 12.38
C ALA A 481 -11.21 -13.82 13.48
N PRO A 482 -11.67 -13.90 14.75
CA PRO A 482 -11.07 -13.14 15.84
C PRO A 482 -9.58 -13.47 16.00
N PHE A 483 -8.78 -12.49 16.43
CA PHE A 483 -7.37 -12.71 16.65
C PHE A 483 -7.13 -13.57 17.92
N PRO A 484 -6.15 -14.52 17.94
CA PRO A 484 -5.24 -14.92 16.86
C PRO A 484 -5.91 -15.86 15.86
N ALA A 485 -5.71 -15.61 14.56
CA ALA A 485 -6.24 -16.43 13.47
C ALA A 485 -5.11 -17.01 12.59
N ILE A 486 -5.24 -18.29 12.19
CA ILE A 486 -4.27 -19.00 11.35
C ILE A 486 -5.03 -19.74 10.23
N PRO A 487 -4.77 -19.48 8.94
CA PRO A 487 -5.43 -20.20 7.86
C PRO A 487 -4.79 -21.60 7.70
N LEU A 488 -5.55 -22.52 7.12
CA LEU A 488 -5.13 -23.91 6.87
C LEU A 488 -3.77 -24.00 6.16
N TYR A 489 -3.49 -23.07 5.24
CA TYR A 489 -2.20 -22.98 4.54
C TYR A 489 -1.01 -22.88 5.51
N TRP A 490 -1.10 -22.03 6.54
CA TRP A 490 -0.03 -21.88 7.52
C TRP A 490 0.05 -23.07 8.46
N LEU A 491 -1.08 -23.67 8.86
CA LEU A 491 -1.09 -24.90 9.66
C LEU A 491 -0.35 -26.05 8.95
N LYS A 492 -0.58 -26.23 7.65
CA LYS A 492 0.15 -27.22 6.83
C LYS A 492 1.63 -26.89 6.73
N THR A 493 1.97 -25.61 6.59
CA THR A 493 3.37 -25.16 6.54
C THR A 493 4.10 -25.45 7.86
N TYR A 494 3.45 -25.21 9.00
CA TYR A 494 3.95 -25.51 10.34
C TYR A 494 4.13 -27.01 10.58
N GLU A 495 3.17 -27.84 10.13
CA GLU A 495 3.28 -29.30 10.18
C GLU A 495 4.47 -29.83 9.38
N TYR A 496 4.68 -29.30 8.17
CA TYR A 496 5.79 -29.68 7.30
C TYR A 496 7.17 -29.36 7.90
N TYR A 497 7.33 -28.15 8.46
CA TYR A 497 8.61 -27.71 9.05
C TYR A 497 8.79 -28.13 10.51
N ASN A 498 7.83 -28.84 11.10
CA ASN A 498 7.84 -29.27 12.50
C ASN A 498 8.06 -28.12 13.51
N ILE A 499 7.44 -26.97 13.23
CA ILE A 499 7.49 -25.77 14.07
C ILE A 499 6.08 -25.24 14.27
N PHE A 500 5.80 -24.62 15.40
CA PHE A 500 4.51 -23.99 15.64
C PHE A 500 4.64 -22.71 16.48
N PRO A 501 3.78 -21.70 16.25
CA PRO A 501 3.78 -20.47 17.04
C PRO A 501 3.30 -20.73 18.48
N GLN A 502 3.91 -20.06 19.44
CA GLN A 502 3.57 -20.12 20.87
C GLN A 502 3.58 -18.72 21.47
N LEU A 503 2.86 -18.55 22.58
CA LEU A 503 2.88 -17.30 23.34
C LEU A 503 4.13 -17.24 24.22
N ASP A 504 4.88 -16.15 24.14
CA ASP A 504 5.99 -15.83 25.04
C ASP A 504 6.06 -14.32 25.34
N LYS A 505 6.11 -13.95 26.63
CA LYS A 505 6.25 -12.57 27.13
C LYS A 505 5.40 -11.52 26.39
N GLY A 506 4.11 -11.84 26.15
CA GLY A 506 3.17 -10.94 25.48
C GLY A 506 3.32 -10.84 23.96
N GLY A 507 4.03 -11.78 23.34
CA GLY A 507 4.18 -11.89 21.89
C GLY A 507 4.19 -13.33 21.38
N PHE A 508 4.52 -13.49 20.11
CA PHE A 508 4.61 -14.80 19.45
C PHE A 508 6.05 -15.19 19.17
N VAL A 509 6.37 -16.47 19.41
CA VAL A 509 7.64 -17.10 19.07
C VAL A 509 7.38 -18.45 18.41
N GLN A 510 8.20 -18.85 17.44
CA GLN A 510 8.12 -20.20 16.86
C GLN A 510 9.06 -21.14 17.63
N ARG A 511 8.57 -22.34 17.95
CA ARG A 511 9.41 -23.43 18.47
C ARG A 511 9.12 -24.74 17.78
N LYS A 512 10.04 -25.70 17.91
CA LYS A 512 9.79 -27.07 17.48
C LYS A 512 8.63 -27.68 18.26
N MET A 513 7.77 -28.40 17.55
CA MET A 513 6.68 -29.14 18.16
C MET A 513 7.17 -30.42 18.83
N THR A 514 6.49 -30.83 19.88
CA THR A 514 6.59 -32.19 20.43
C THR A 514 5.86 -33.19 19.54
N ASN A 515 6.12 -34.49 19.75
CA ASN A 515 5.42 -35.54 18.98
C ASN A 515 3.90 -35.52 19.19
N GLU A 516 3.45 -35.21 20.41
CA GLU A 516 2.03 -35.08 20.76
C GLU A 516 1.39 -33.90 20.02
N GLU A 517 2.02 -32.72 20.09
CA GLU A 517 1.55 -31.52 19.37
C GLU A 517 1.49 -31.76 17.86
N ARG A 518 2.44 -32.50 17.30
CA ARG A 518 2.43 -32.83 15.87
C ARG A 518 1.25 -33.72 15.50
N LEU A 519 0.91 -34.70 16.33
CA LEU A 519 -0.27 -35.56 16.11
C LEU A 519 -1.57 -34.78 16.27
N GLU A 520 -1.62 -33.86 17.23
CA GLU A 520 -2.76 -32.98 17.45
C GLU A 520 -2.96 -32.00 16.27
N LEU A 521 -1.90 -31.36 15.78
CA LEU A 521 -1.96 -30.48 14.61
C LEU A 521 -2.49 -31.23 13.37
N LYS A 522 -2.07 -32.48 13.16
CA LYS A 522 -2.61 -33.33 12.08
C LYS A 522 -4.12 -33.55 12.23
N LYS A 523 -4.61 -33.80 13.45
CA LYS A 523 -6.04 -33.93 13.70
C LYS A 523 -6.79 -32.63 13.39
N ILE A 524 -6.24 -31.49 13.78
CA ILE A 524 -6.80 -30.16 13.49
C ILE A 524 -6.88 -29.92 11.97
N ILE A 525 -5.81 -30.20 11.23
CA ILE A 525 -5.76 -30.07 9.77
C ILE A 525 -6.84 -30.95 9.13
N VAL A 526 -6.94 -32.22 9.54
CA VAL A 526 -7.95 -33.14 9.00
C VAL A 526 -9.37 -32.71 9.36
N ASP A 527 -9.61 -32.20 10.57
CA ASP A 527 -10.92 -31.68 10.96
C ASP A 527 -11.34 -30.45 10.14
N LEU A 528 -10.39 -29.55 9.83
CA LEU A 528 -10.63 -28.39 8.97
C LEU A 528 -10.93 -28.81 7.52
N GLU A 529 -10.18 -29.76 6.98
CA GLU A 529 -10.41 -30.30 5.62
C GLU A 529 -11.75 -31.05 5.51
N LYS A 530 -12.24 -31.65 6.61
CA LYS A 530 -13.51 -32.38 6.64
C LYS A 530 -14.73 -31.51 6.91
N SER A 531 -14.57 -30.25 7.35
CA SER A 531 -15.70 -29.35 7.67
C SER A 531 -16.50 -28.85 6.45
N THR A 532 -16.28 -29.38 5.25
CA THR A 532 -17.04 -29.03 4.06
C THR A 532 -18.39 -29.77 4.01
N PRO A 533 -19.51 -29.09 3.76
CA PRO A 533 -20.67 -29.72 3.12
C PRO A 533 -20.36 -30.15 1.68
#